data_AF-A0A3Q2WVX2-F1
#
_entry.id   AF-A0A3Q2WVX2-F1
#
_cell.length_a   1.000
_cell.length_b   1.000
_cell.length_c   1.000
_cell.angle_alpha   90.00
_cell.angle_beta   90.00
_cell.angle_gamma   90.00
#
_symmetry.space_group_name_H-M   'P 1'
#
loop_
_entity.id
_entity.type
_entity.pdbx_description
1 polymer ?
#
loop_
_entity_poly.entity_id
_entity_poly.type
_entity_poly.pdbx_seq_one_letter_code
_entity_poly.pdbx_strand_id
1 'polypeptide(L)'
;MLGRFSELEDLLSNMNVKPGSIDAVLLDAGCSSMQMDEAERGFSLSKDGPLDMRMDGNRYPDMPCAADVVNTLDQQALASILTAYGEERHARKIASAIVEARRVSPITRTQQLASVVAGSFPPAVLYARKDRLNRPAHVATKTFQALRIFVNDELNELHAGLCAAQTLLKPSGRLCVITFHSLEDRLVKRFLRGDDLSNLDHFSQRKQGTKKENLSHEKSDGSVYWLPLRRKVITPEKDDVKENPRGRSSKLRAALRR
;
A
#
# COMPACT_ATOMS: atom_id res chain seq x y z
N MET A 1 -1.53 -6.60 22.16
CA MET A 1 -1.89 -7.49 21.05
C MET A 1 -1.00 -7.15 19.87
N LEU A 2 -0.45 -8.15 19.20
CA LEU A 2 0.33 -7.97 17.99
C LEU A 2 -0.25 -8.90 16.93
N GLY A 3 -0.58 -8.37 15.76
CA GLY A 3 -1.27 -9.12 14.72
C GLY A 3 -1.33 -8.37 13.41
N ARG A 4 -1.59 -9.11 12.33
CA ARG A 4 -1.95 -8.59 11.02
C ARG A 4 -3.41 -8.13 11.01
N PHE A 5 -3.81 -7.36 10.01
CA PHE A 5 -5.20 -6.90 9.92
C PHE A 5 -6.14 -8.06 9.56
N SER A 6 -5.65 -9.03 8.79
CA SER A 6 -6.34 -10.30 8.53
C SER A 6 -6.63 -11.13 9.79
N GLU A 7 -5.87 -10.92 10.87
CA GLU A 7 -6.03 -11.62 12.15
C GLU A 7 -6.97 -10.87 13.13
N LEU A 8 -7.48 -9.69 12.74
CA LEU A 8 -8.13 -8.76 13.68
C LEU A 8 -9.40 -9.32 14.31
N GLU A 9 -10.26 -9.99 13.54
CA GLU A 9 -11.51 -10.57 14.06
C GLU A 9 -11.23 -11.65 15.10
N ASP A 10 -10.31 -12.58 14.82
CA ASP A 10 -9.93 -13.66 15.73
C ASP A 10 -9.29 -13.13 17.00
N LEU A 11 -8.36 -12.18 16.88
CA LEU A 11 -7.67 -11.59 18.03
C LEU A 11 -8.63 -10.87 18.97
N LEU A 12 -9.62 -10.15 18.42
CA LEU A 12 -10.62 -9.44 19.21
C LEU A 12 -11.67 -10.39 19.79
N SER A 13 -12.07 -11.43 19.05
CA SER A 13 -12.95 -12.49 19.54
C SER A 13 -12.35 -13.19 20.77
N ASN A 14 -11.05 -13.52 20.74
CA ASN A 14 -10.32 -14.09 21.87
C ASN A 14 -10.28 -13.17 23.10
N MET A 15 -10.49 -11.85 22.91
CA MET A 15 -10.63 -10.86 23.98
C MET A 15 -12.09 -10.62 24.38
N ASN A 16 -13.03 -11.45 23.92
CA ASN A 16 -14.47 -11.33 24.12
C ASN A 16 -15.08 -10.02 23.58
N VAL A 17 -14.44 -9.41 22.57
CA VAL A 17 -15.01 -8.27 21.84
C VAL A 17 -16.03 -8.80 20.84
N LYS A 18 -17.28 -8.36 20.97
CA LYS A 18 -18.39 -8.87 20.15
C LYS A 18 -18.46 -8.11 18.82
N PRO A 19 -18.90 -8.77 17.73
CA PRO A 19 -19.31 -8.07 16.52
C PRO A 19 -20.31 -6.96 16.83
N GLY A 20 -20.20 -5.84 16.12
CA GLY A 20 -21.06 -4.69 16.35
C GLY A 20 -20.93 -4.05 17.73
N SER A 21 -19.80 -4.21 18.44
CA SER A 21 -19.59 -3.61 19.78
C SER A 21 -18.55 -2.49 19.82
N ILE A 22 -17.91 -2.13 18.70
CA ILE A 22 -16.91 -1.07 18.62
C ILE A 22 -17.53 0.25 18.12
N ASP A 23 -17.20 1.38 18.77
CA ASP A 23 -17.71 2.70 18.39
C ASP A 23 -16.95 3.34 17.22
N ALA A 24 -15.64 3.09 17.15
CA ALA A 24 -14.79 3.63 16.09
C ALA A 24 -13.59 2.73 15.78
N VAL A 25 -13.19 2.71 14.51
CA VAL A 25 -11.98 2.04 14.01
C VAL A 25 -11.14 3.06 13.25
N LEU A 26 -9.84 3.12 13.56
CA LEU A 26 -8.85 3.89 12.82
C LEU A 26 -7.84 2.91 12.19
N LEU A 27 -7.69 2.97 10.87
CA LEU A 27 -6.67 2.24 10.13
C LEU A 27 -5.67 3.24 9.54
N ASP A 28 -4.39 3.10 9.89
CA ASP A 28 -3.30 3.90 9.32
C ASP A 28 -2.40 3.00 8.48
N ALA A 29 -2.58 3.03 7.14
CA ALA A 29 -2.10 1.98 6.22
C ALA A 29 -0.61 2.10 5.83
N GLY A 30 0.20 2.84 6.58
CA GLY A 30 1.59 3.16 6.22
C GLY A 30 2.65 2.41 7.04
N CYS A 31 3.90 2.56 6.62
CA CYS A 31 5.04 2.15 7.43
C CYS A 31 5.20 3.04 8.66
N SER A 32 5.66 2.46 9.76
CA SER A 32 6.06 3.23 10.92
C SER A 32 7.34 4.01 10.68
N SER A 33 7.54 5.07 11.45
CA SER A 33 8.79 5.83 11.44
C SER A 33 10.01 4.95 11.70
N MET A 34 9.92 4.01 12.66
CA MET A 34 11.00 3.08 13.01
C MET A 34 11.44 2.25 11.79
N GLN A 35 10.47 1.73 11.01
CA GLN A 35 10.77 0.97 9.78
C GLN A 35 11.52 1.79 8.73
N MET A 36 11.21 3.09 8.60
CA MET A 36 11.85 3.98 7.64
C MET A 36 13.20 4.53 8.13
N ASP A 37 13.37 4.67 9.45
CA ASP A 37 14.54 5.28 10.06
C ASP A 37 15.69 4.31 10.32
N GLU A 38 15.39 3.05 10.53
CA GLU A 38 16.38 1.98 10.72
C GLU A 38 16.85 1.45 9.37
N ALA A 39 18.13 1.69 9.02
CA ALA A 39 18.70 1.23 7.76
C ALA A 39 18.60 -0.30 7.59
N GLU A 40 18.80 -1.04 8.69
CA GLU A 40 18.74 -2.51 8.72
C GLU A 40 17.37 -3.09 8.33
N ARG A 41 16.30 -2.29 8.37
CA ARG A 41 14.96 -2.71 7.93
C ARG A 41 14.79 -2.71 6.42
N GLY A 42 15.65 -2.03 5.67
CA GLY A 42 15.67 -2.06 4.21
C GLY A 42 14.56 -1.26 3.50
N PHE A 43 13.81 -0.42 4.21
CA PHE A 43 12.72 0.38 3.60
C PHE A 43 13.21 1.68 2.95
N SER A 44 14.36 2.19 3.37
CA SER A 44 14.87 3.49 2.94
C SER A 44 15.72 3.41 1.67
N LEU A 45 15.56 4.40 0.81
CA LEU A 45 16.46 4.67 -0.32
C LEU A 45 17.67 5.51 0.07
N SER A 46 17.57 6.31 1.14
CA SER A 46 18.64 7.22 1.54
C SER A 46 19.64 6.58 2.50
N LYS A 47 19.27 5.48 3.15
CA LYS A 47 20.10 4.74 4.10
C LYS A 47 20.34 3.34 3.53
N ASP A 48 21.60 2.98 3.32
CA ASP A 48 21.94 1.65 2.79
C ASP A 48 21.78 0.58 3.87
N GLY A 49 21.13 -0.53 3.53
CA GLY A 49 20.88 -1.65 4.44
C GLY A 49 20.55 -2.93 3.68
N PRO A 50 20.33 -4.05 4.40
CA PRO A 50 19.83 -5.28 3.79
C PRO A 50 18.52 -5.03 3.05
N LEU A 51 18.35 -5.67 1.90
CA LEU A 51 17.12 -5.57 1.10
C LEU A 51 16.03 -6.47 1.73
N ASP A 52 15.53 -6.10 2.91
CA ASP A 52 14.54 -6.89 3.66
C ASP A 52 13.09 -6.45 3.35
N MET A 53 12.70 -5.25 3.78
CA MET A 53 11.35 -4.68 3.62
C MET A 53 10.19 -5.43 4.30
N ARG A 54 10.42 -6.47 5.10
CA ARG A 54 9.35 -7.09 5.90
C ARG A 54 8.98 -6.20 7.07
N MET A 55 7.71 -5.89 7.21
CA MET A 55 7.17 -5.13 8.34
C MET A 55 7.28 -5.93 9.65
N ASP A 56 7.20 -7.25 9.53
CA ASP A 56 7.10 -8.18 10.66
C ASP A 56 8.07 -9.38 10.53
N GLY A 57 9.30 -9.08 10.10
CA GLY A 57 10.34 -10.10 9.86
C GLY A 57 10.75 -10.88 11.11
N ASN A 58 10.55 -10.33 12.31
CA ASN A 58 10.88 -11.02 13.56
C ASN A 58 9.90 -12.16 13.90
N ARG A 59 8.60 -11.98 13.61
CA ARG A 59 7.59 -13.04 13.81
C ARG A 59 7.59 -14.05 12.69
N TYR A 60 7.97 -13.63 11.48
CA TYR A 60 7.92 -14.44 10.27
C TYR A 60 9.29 -14.46 9.56
N PRO A 61 10.34 -15.03 10.18
CA PRO A 61 11.70 -14.99 9.63
C PRO A 61 11.84 -15.77 8.32
N ASP A 62 10.98 -16.77 8.10
CA ASP A 62 10.98 -17.60 6.89
C ASP A 62 10.16 -17.01 5.74
N MET A 63 9.44 -15.90 5.98
CA MET A 63 8.69 -15.22 4.94
C MET A 63 9.67 -14.55 3.97
N PRO A 64 9.48 -14.69 2.63
CA PRO A 64 10.36 -14.09 1.64
C PRO A 64 10.52 -12.59 1.84
N CYS A 65 11.76 -12.13 1.89
CA CYS A 65 12.09 -10.71 1.93
C CYS A 65 12.26 -10.14 0.52
N ALA A 66 12.44 -8.82 0.40
CA ALA A 66 12.62 -8.17 -0.89
C ALA A 66 13.83 -8.71 -1.68
N ALA A 67 14.91 -9.12 -1.00
CA ALA A 67 16.06 -9.77 -1.62
C ALA A 67 15.66 -11.11 -2.27
N ASP A 68 14.85 -11.92 -1.59
CA ASP A 68 14.39 -13.20 -2.13
C ASP A 68 13.53 -12.98 -3.38
N VAL A 69 12.64 -11.99 -3.32
CA VAL A 69 11.77 -11.61 -4.45
C VAL A 69 12.59 -11.21 -5.67
N VAL A 70 13.56 -10.29 -5.52
CA VAL A 70 14.35 -9.80 -6.66
C VAL A 70 15.34 -10.83 -7.19
N ASN A 71 15.81 -11.76 -6.35
CA ASN A 71 16.78 -12.78 -6.77
C ASN A 71 16.14 -14.06 -7.32
N THR A 72 14.87 -14.33 -7.00
CA THR A 72 14.22 -15.62 -7.35
C THR A 72 13.18 -15.50 -8.45
N LEU A 73 12.30 -14.49 -8.40
CA LEU A 73 11.19 -14.39 -9.36
C LEU A 73 11.67 -14.21 -10.80
N ASP A 74 10.94 -14.74 -11.77
CA ASP A 74 11.25 -14.50 -13.17
C ASP A 74 11.01 -13.03 -13.58
N GLN A 75 11.52 -12.66 -14.76
CA GLN A 75 11.40 -11.30 -15.28
C GLN A 75 9.94 -10.85 -15.44
N GLN A 76 9.04 -11.75 -15.83
CA GLN A 76 7.64 -11.43 -16.09
C GLN A 76 6.89 -11.17 -14.78
N ALA A 77 7.10 -11.99 -13.76
CA ALA A 77 6.57 -11.81 -12.43
C ALA A 77 7.06 -10.50 -11.80
N LEU A 78 8.37 -10.21 -11.89
CA LEU A 78 8.92 -8.92 -11.44
C LEU A 78 8.27 -7.75 -12.16
N ALA A 79 8.15 -7.80 -13.49
CA ALA A 79 7.50 -6.75 -14.26
C ALA A 79 6.03 -6.57 -13.85
N SER A 80 5.30 -7.65 -13.56
CA SER A 80 3.92 -7.61 -13.07
C SER A 80 3.82 -6.91 -11.71
N ILE A 81 4.68 -7.25 -10.75
CA ILE A 81 4.76 -6.60 -9.43
C ILE A 81 4.99 -5.10 -9.57
N LEU A 82 6.02 -4.71 -10.34
CA LEU A 82 6.37 -3.29 -10.55
C LEU A 82 5.24 -2.52 -11.25
N THR A 83 4.52 -3.17 -12.16
CA THR A 83 3.37 -2.57 -12.84
C THR A 83 2.19 -2.39 -11.89
N ALA A 84 1.82 -3.45 -11.17
CA ALA A 84 0.62 -3.48 -10.33
C ALA A 84 0.77 -2.60 -9.09
N TYR A 85 1.89 -2.71 -8.38
CA TYR A 85 2.08 -2.08 -7.07
C TYR A 85 2.89 -0.78 -7.12
N GLY A 86 3.73 -0.61 -8.15
CA GLY A 86 4.53 0.60 -8.36
C GLY A 86 3.91 1.61 -9.33
N GLU A 87 2.90 1.19 -10.11
CA GLU A 87 2.41 1.95 -11.28
C GLU A 87 3.60 2.41 -12.16
N GLU A 88 4.59 1.53 -12.35
CA GLU A 88 5.87 1.82 -13.03
C GLU A 88 5.78 1.58 -14.54
N ARG A 89 5.98 2.64 -15.33
CA ARG A 89 5.87 2.57 -16.80
C ARG A 89 7.04 1.79 -17.43
N HIS A 90 8.19 1.80 -16.78
CA HIS A 90 9.39 1.11 -17.25
C HIS A 90 9.57 -0.27 -16.59
N ALA A 91 8.49 -0.86 -16.05
CA ALA A 91 8.52 -2.10 -15.27
C ALA A 91 9.28 -3.23 -15.97
N ARG A 92 9.02 -3.49 -17.26
CA ARG A 92 9.72 -4.52 -18.04
C ARG A 92 11.23 -4.27 -18.15
N LYS A 93 11.63 -3.00 -18.36
CA LYS A 93 13.04 -2.61 -18.48
C LYS A 93 13.76 -2.78 -17.14
N ILE A 94 13.15 -2.32 -16.05
CA ILE A 94 13.69 -2.46 -14.70
C ILE A 94 13.80 -3.95 -14.32
N ALA A 95 12.76 -4.75 -14.57
CA ALA A 95 12.77 -6.18 -14.29
C ALA A 95 13.89 -6.91 -15.07
N SER A 96 14.08 -6.58 -16.35
CA SER A 96 15.21 -7.09 -17.14
C SER A 96 16.55 -6.72 -16.53
N ALA A 97 16.75 -5.45 -16.13
CA ALA A 97 17.99 -5.01 -15.49
C ALA A 97 18.26 -5.72 -14.15
N ILE A 98 17.23 -5.99 -13.35
CA ILE A 98 17.33 -6.76 -12.11
C ILE A 98 17.78 -8.20 -12.41
N VAL A 99 17.17 -8.86 -13.39
CA VAL A 99 17.50 -10.24 -13.77
C VAL A 99 18.93 -10.33 -14.32
N GLU A 100 19.39 -9.37 -15.12
CA GLU A 100 20.77 -9.36 -15.60
C GLU A 100 21.76 -9.06 -14.48
N ALA A 101 21.46 -8.12 -13.59
CA ALA A 101 22.34 -7.79 -12.46
C ALA A 101 22.55 -8.98 -11.53
N ARG A 102 21.47 -9.71 -11.18
CA ARG A 102 21.58 -10.87 -10.27
C ARG A 102 22.33 -12.07 -10.86
N ARG A 103 22.50 -12.14 -12.19
CA ARG A 103 23.35 -13.17 -12.84
C ARG A 103 24.82 -12.94 -12.56
N VAL A 104 25.23 -11.70 -12.31
CA VAL A 104 26.60 -11.33 -11.95
C VAL A 104 26.82 -11.53 -10.45
N SER A 105 25.92 -10.99 -9.62
CA SER A 105 25.98 -11.14 -8.17
C SER A 105 24.60 -10.92 -7.54
N PRO A 106 24.20 -11.70 -6.52
CA PRO A 106 22.93 -11.49 -5.82
C PRO A 106 22.75 -10.06 -5.30
N ILE A 107 21.55 -9.52 -5.48
CA ILE A 107 21.18 -8.18 -4.98
C ILE A 107 20.74 -8.33 -3.53
N THR A 108 21.56 -7.89 -2.59
CA THR A 108 21.35 -8.09 -1.14
C THR A 108 21.14 -6.79 -0.39
N ARG A 109 21.44 -5.63 -0.99
CA ARG A 109 21.34 -4.32 -0.36
C ARG A 109 20.46 -3.33 -1.11
N THR A 110 19.89 -2.37 -0.37
CA THR A 110 19.02 -1.33 -0.92
C THR A 110 19.73 -0.47 -1.95
N GLN A 111 20.99 -0.05 -1.73
CA GLN A 111 21.69 0.76 -2.73
C GLN A 111 22.04 -0.02 -4.00
N GLN A 112 22.33 -1.33 -3.90
CA GLN A 112 22.56 -2.16 -5.08
C GLN A 112 21.32 -2.16 -5.98
N LEU A 113 20.13 -2.40 -5.41
CA LEU A 113 18.88 -2.34 -6.16
C LEU A 113 18.64 -0.93 -6.72
N ALA A 114 18.86 0.13 -5.93
CA ALA A 114 18.68 1.50 -6.38
C ALA A 114 19.58 1.84 -7.57
N SER A 115 20.84 1.38 -7.56
CA SER A 115 21.80 1.55 -8.66
C SER A 115 21.37 0.78 -9.92
N VAL A 116 20.90 -0.46 -9.80
CA VAL A 116 20.38 -1.24 -10.93
C VAL A 116 19.18 -0.55 -11.58
N VAL A 117 18.25 -0.06 -10.76
CA VAL A 117 17.10 0.71 -11.25
C VAL A 117 17.57 1.99 -11.91
N ALA A 118 18.47 2.75 -11.30
CA ALA A 118 19.01 4.00 -11.85
C ALA A 118 19.70 3.79 -13.21
N GLY A 119 20.50 2.73 -13.36
CA GLY A 119 21.17 2.37 -14.62
C GLY A 119 20.20 2.04 -15.76
N SER A 120 18.91 1.78 -15.46
CA SER A 120 17.87 1.60 -16.47
C SER A 120 17.39 2.92 -17.08
N PHE A 121 17.83 4.08 -16.58
CA PHE A 121 17.40 5.40 -17.04
C PHE A 121 18.58 6.25 -17.52
N PRO A 122 18.38 7.18 -18.48
CA PRO A 122 19.37 8.19 -18.79
C PRO A 122 19.67 9.06 -17.55
N PRO A 123 20.93 9.50 -17.32
CA PRO A 123 21.30 10.30 -16.15
C PRO A 123 20.42 11.55 -15.95
N ALA A 124 20.01 12.19 -17.05
CA ALA A 124 19.14 13.37 -17.04
C ALA A 124 17.74 13.14 -16.41
N VAL A 125 17.31 11.87 -16.26
CA VAL A 125 15.95 11.52 -15.80
C VAL A 125 15.95 11.02 -14.34
N LEU A 126 17.12 10.79 -13.73
CA LEU A 126 17.25 10.21 -12.38
C LEU A 126 16.48 10.96 -11.29
N TYR A 127 16.36 12.27 -11.44
CA TYR A 127 15.65 13.18 -10.53
C TYR A 127 14.54 13.99 -11.24
N ALA A 128 14.24 13.64 -12.49
CA ALA A 128 13.21 14.34 -13.26
C ALA A 128 11.78 14.01 -12.79
N ARG A 129 11.61 12.88 -12.08
CA ARG A 129 10.33 12.54 -11.45
C ARG A 129 10.07 13.53 -10.34
N LYS A 130 8.86 14.07 -10.31
CA LYS A 130 8.42 14.98 -9.25
C LYS A 130 7.37 14.30 -8.39
N ASP A 131 7.49 14.44 -7.07
CA ASP A 131 6.39 14.10 -6.15
C ASP A 131 5.22 15.08 -6.32
N ARG A 132 4.13 14.88 -5.58
CA ARG A 132 2.95 15.78 -5.65
C ARG A 132 3.25 17.23 -5.23
N LEU A 133 4.38 17.47 -4.59
CA LEU A 133 4.88 18.78 -4.17
C LEU A 133 5.97 19.30 -5.10
N ASN A 134 6.08 18.75 -6.31
CA ASN A 134 7.07 19.12 -7.31
C ASN A 134 8.53 18.90 -6.89
N ARG A 135 8.79 18.09 -5.86
CA ARG A 135 10.15 17.77 -5.43
C ARG A 135 10.72 16.60 -6.20
N PRO A 136 12.03 16.60 -6.50
CA PRO A 136 12.69 15.46 -7.10
C PRO A 136 12.44 14.17 -6.32
N ALA A 137 11.96 13.15 -7.00
CA ALA A 137 11.81 11.80 -6.50
C ALA A 137 12.78 10.90 -7.25
N HIS A 138 13.53 10.08 -6.50
CA HIS A 138 14.44 9.12 -7.10
C HIS A 138 13.68 8.13 -7.98
N VAL A 139 14.26 7.73 -9.11
CA VAL A 139 13.62 6.77 -10.04
C VAL A 139 13.26 5.43 -9.38
N ALA A 140 14.03 5.00 -8.38
CA ALA A 140 13.78 3.75 -7.65
C ALA A 140 12.59 3.79 -6.67
N THR A 141 12.03 4.95 -6.34
CA THR A 141 10.95 5.07 -5.32
C THR A 141 9.76 4.18 -5.64
N LYS A 142 9.33 4.09 -6.90
CA LYS A 142 8.21 3.23 -7.31
C LYS A 142 8.54 1.75 -7.24
N THR A 143 9.80 1.38 -7.50
CA THR A 143 10.27 -0.01 -7.39
C THR A 143 10.27 -0.46 -5.92
N PHE A 144 10.78 0.39 -5.03
CA PHE A 144 10.78 0.12 -3.59
C PHE A 144 9.35 0.03 -3.04
N GLN A 145 8.47 0.96 -3.43
CA GLN A 145 7.06 0.88 -3.07
C GLN A 145 6.42 -0.43 -3.55
N ALA A 146 6.67 -0.85 -4.79
CA ALA A 146 6.09 -2.07 -5.35
C ALA A 146 6.52 -3.33 -4.59
N LEU A 147 7.83 -3.45 -4.30
CA LEU A 147 8.37 -4.58 -3.55
C LEU A 147 7.84 -4.60 -2.12
N ARG A 148 7.78 -3.43 -1.46
CA ARG A 148 7.25 -3.30 -0.10
C ARG A 148 5.79 -3.77 -0.02
N ILE A 149 4.94 -3.28 -0.92
CA ILE A 149 3.53 -3.68 -1.00
C ILE A 149 3.40 -5.18 -1.22
N PHE A 150 4.21 -5.74 -2.12
CA PHE A 150 4.18 -7.17 -2.45
C PHE A 150 4.65 -8.05 -1.28
N VAL A 151 5.79 -7.73 -0.67
CA VAL A 151 6.38 -8.50 0.45
C VAL A 151 5.45 -8.55 1.66
N ASN A 152 4.71 -7.47 1.92
CA ASN A 152 3.86 -7.36 3.10
C ASN A 152 2.37 -7.57 2.82
N ASP A 153 2.03 -7.94 1.58
CA ASP A 153 0.66 -8.12 1.12
C ASP A 153 -0.28 -6.94 1.48
N GLU A 154 0.24 -5.71 1.43
CA GLU A 154 -0.33 -4.54 2.12
C GLU A 154 -1.79 -4.24 1.71
N LEU A 155 -2.12 -4.45 0.44
CA LEU A 155 -3.47 -4.17 -0.07
C LEU A 155 -4.49 -5.20 0.39
N ASN A 156 -4.11 -6.47 0.47
CA ASN A 156 -4.99 -7.54 0.96
C ASN A 156 -5.18 -7.40 2.48
N GLU A 157 -4.11 -7.09 3.22
CA GLU A 157 -4.18 -6.81 4.65
C GLU A 157 -5.07 -5.58 4.95
N LEU A 158 -4.91 -4.48 4.20
CA LEU A 158 -5.80 -3.33 4.33
C LEU A 158 -7.25 -3.69 4.04
N HIS A 159 -7.50 -4.50 3.00
CA HIS A 159 -8.84 -4.97 2.68
C HIS A 159 -9.44 -5.82 3.81
N ALA A 160 -8.69 -6.77 4.35
CA ALA A 160 -9.13 -7.59 5.48
C ALA A 160 -9.44 -6.73 6.72
N GLY A 161 -8.60 -5.73 7.01
CA GLY A 161 -8.85 -4.77 8.09
C GLY A 161 -10.13 -3.94 7.89
N LEU A 162 -10.43 -3.55 6.64
CA LEU A 162 -11.68 -2.86 6.30
C LEU A 162 -12.91 -3.76 6.51
N CYS A 163 -12.83 -5.03 6.09
CA CYS A 163 -13.88 -6.03 6.32
C CYS A 163 -14.10 -6.25 7.82
N ALA A 164 -13.03 -6.45 8.59
CA ALA A 164 -13.09 -6.60 10.05
C ALA A 164 -13.73 -5.38 10.71
N ALA A 165 -13.36 -4.17 10.28
CA ALA A 165 -13.98 -2.94 10.77
C ALA A 165 -15.49 -2.91 10.51
N GLN A 166 -15.95 -3.38 9.35
CA GLN A 166 -17.37 -3.49 9.02
C GLN A 166 -18.12 -4.46 9.94
N THR A 167 -17.50 -5.57 10.31
CA THR A 167 -18.08 -6.57 11.23
C THR A 167 -18.16 -6.04 12.66
N LEU A 168 -17.10 -5.37 13.12
CA LEU A 168 -16.91 -4.99 14.52
C LEU A 168 -17.62 -3.70 14.92
N LEU A 169 -17.81 -2.76 13.99
CA LEU A 169 -18.41 -1.47 14.28
C LEU A 169 -19.91 -1.60 14.61
N LYS A 170 -20.38 -0.91 15.66
CA LYS A 170 -21.80 -0.70 15.94
C LYS A 170 -22.51 -0.04 14.75
N PRO A 171 -23.85 -0.17 14.63
CA PRO A 171 -24.62 0.74 13.80
C PRO A 171 -24.29 2.20 14.16
N SER A 172 -24.07 3.05 13.17
CA SER A 172 -23.57 4.43 13.32
C SER A 172 -22.14 4.56 13.89
N GLY A 173 -21.38 3.46 13.99
CA GLY A 173 -19.95 3.49 14.32
C GLY A 173 -19.13 4.16 13.22
N ARG A 174 -17.94 4.67 13.57
CA ARG A 174 -17.07 5.44 12.66
C ARG A 174 -15.87 4.64 12.17
N LEU A 175 -15.67 4.62 10.86
CA LEU A 175 -14.43 4.16 10.24
C LEU A 175 -13.62 5.38 9.78
N CYS A 176 -12.38 5.48 10.22
CA CYS A 176 -11.38 6.42 9.73
C CYS A 176 -10.21 5.64 9.12
N VAL A 177 -9.80 6.01 7.91
CA VAL A 177 -8.67 5.37 7.22
C VAL A 177 -7.74 6.42 6.67
N ILE A 178 -6.46 6.28 7.00
CA ILE A 178 -5.36 7.11 6.50
C ILE A 178 -4.56 6.25 5.51
N THR A 179 -4.35 6.81 4.31
CA THR A 179 -3.64 6.14 3.21
C THR A 179 -2.53 7.04 2.69
N PHE A 180 -1.40 6.49 2.27
CA PHE A 180 -0.22 7.24 1.84
C PHE A 180 0.06 7.15 0.35
N HIS A 181 -0.54 6.19 -0.36
CA HIS A 181 -0.42 6.09 -1.81
C HIS A 181 -1.74 5.90 -2.56
N SER A 182 -1.65 5.94 -3.89
CA SER A 182 -2.80 5.92 -4.80
C SER A 182 -3.59 4.61 -4.74
N LEU A 183 -2.90 3.47 -4.59
CA LEU A 183 -3.52 2.15 -4.55
C LEU A 183 -4.39 1.94 -3.30
N GLU A 184 -3.86 2.19 -2.10
CA GLU A 184 -4.62 2.17 -0.83
C GLU A 184 -5.85 3.09 -0.90
N ASP A 185 -5.67 4.36 -1.28
CA ASP A 185 -6.78 5.33 -1.36
C ASP A 185 -7.86 4.88 -2.35
N ARG A 186 -7.45 4.20 -3.43
CA ARG A 186 -8.38 3.60 -4.40
C ARG A 186 -9.14 2.46 -3.77
N LEU A 187 -8.47 1.58 -3.01
CA LEU A 187 -9.08 0.44 -2.32
C LEU A 187 -10.13 0.91 -1.32
N VAL A 188 -9.75 1.82 -0.41
CA VAL A 188 -10.66 2.40 0.58
C VAL A 188 -11.85 3.08 -0.10
N LYS A 189 -11.61 3.85 -1.16
CA LYS A 189 -12.70 4.53 -1.88
C LYS A 189 -13.69 3.55 -2.52
N ARG A 190 -13.22 2.43 -3.07
CA ARG A 190 -14.07 1.39 -3.67
C ARG A 190 -14.83 0.62 -2.60
N PHE A 191 -14.16 0.27 -1.50
CA PHE A 191 -14.78 -0.38 -0.34
C PHE A 191 -15.93 0.47 0.23
N LEU A 192 -15.69 1.77 0.46
CA LEU A 192 -16.72 2.69 0.96
C LEU A 192 -17.88 2.93 -0.03
N ARG A 193 -17.74 2.54 -1.31
CA ARG A 193 -18.84 2.59 -2.30
C ARG A 193 -19.65 1.31 -2.35
N GLY A 194 -19.20 0.23 -1.69
CA GLY A 194 -19.78 -1.09 -1.80
C GLY A 194 -19.44 -1.80 -3.11
N ASP A 195 -18.32 -1.43 -3.77
CA ASP A 195 -17.84 -2.17 -4.93
C ASP A 195 -17.50 -3.61 -4.52
N ASP A 196 -17.73 -4.58 -5.42
CA ASP A 196 -17.18 -5.93 -5.25
C ASP A 196 -15.65 -5.88 -5.36
N LEU A 197 -14.99 -6.34 -4.29
CA LEU A 197 -13.54 -6.36 -4.11
C LEU A 197 -12.99 -7.79 -4.00
N SER A 198 -13.79 -8.81 -4.32
CA SER A 198 -13.37 -10.22 -4.34
C SER A 198 -12.13 -10.48 -5.22
N ASN A 199 -11.92 -9.66 -6.26
CA ASN A 199 -10.75 -9.71 -7.12
C ASN A 199 -9.96 -8.39 -7.10
N LEU A 200 -8.91 -8.34 -6.26
CA LEU A 200 -8.00 -7.20 -6.13
C LEU A 200 -6.98 -7.10 -7.30
N ASP A 201 -6.87 -8.11 -8.17
CA ASP A 201 -5.98 -8.09 -9.34
C ASP A 201 -6.30 -6.97 -10.35
N HIS A 202 -7.55 -6.49 -10.36
CA HIS A 202 -8.00 -5.43 -11.26
C HIS A 202 -7.60 -4.01 -10.82
N PHE A 203 -6.89 -3.83 -9.70
CA PHE A 203 -6.46 -2.51 -9.26
C PHE A 203 -5.45 -1.85 -10.21
N SER A 204 -4.79 -2.62 -11.07
CA SER A 204 -3.76 -2.16 -12.01
C SER A 204 -4.30 -1.54 -13.31
N GLN A 205 -5.56 -1.77 -13.68
CA GLN A 205 -6.10 -1.30 -14.95
C GLN A 205 -7.05 -0.11 -14.76
N ARG A 206 -6.62 1.07 -15.22
CA ARG A 206 -7.57 2.06 -15.78
C ARG A 206 -8.20 1.40 -17.01
N LYS A 207 -9.28 0.64 -16.83
CA LYS A 207 -10.21 0.41 -17.94
C LYS A 207 -10.76 1.78 -18.33
N GLN A 208 -10.29 2.29 -19.46
CA GLN A 208 -10.95 3.36 -20.19
C GLN A 208 -12.41 2.95 -20.41
N GLY A 209 -13.33 3.83 -20.03
CA GLY A 209 -14.69 3.88 -20.53
C GLY A 209 -15.53 2.62 -20.32
N THR A 210 -16.12 2.46 -19.14
CA THR A 210 -17.46 1.88 -19.04
C THR A 210 -18.45 2.99 -18.69
N LYS A 211 -19.53 3.03 -19.47
CA LYS A 211 -20.60 4.02 -19.42
C LYS A 211 -21.05 4.27 -17.98
N LYS A 212 -21.38 5.53 -17.68
CA LYS A 212 -22.27 5.88 -16.57
C LYS A 212 -23.61 5.18 -16.82
N GLU A 213 -23.76 3.96 -16.35
CA GLU A 213 -25.09 3.42 -16.09
C GLU A 213 -25.49 3.95 -14.71
N ASN A 214 -26.53 4.78 -14.70
CA ASN A 214 -27.22 5.15 -13.49
C ASN A 214 -27.85 3.88 -12.92
N LEU A 215 -27.14 3.15 -12.07
CA LEU A 215 -27.76 2.15 -11.21
C LEU A 215 -28.45 2.89 -10.06
N SER A 216 -29.74 3.17 -10.27
CA SER A 216 -30.71 3.24 -9.19
C SER A 216 -30.73 1.86 -8.50
N HIS A 217 -29.86 1.66 -7.51
CA HIS A 217 -29.98 0.52 -6.62
C HIS A 217 -31.21 0.76 -5.73
N GLU A 218 -32.30 0.10 -6.08
CA GLU A 218 -33.37 -0.18 -5.14
C GLU A 218 -32.75 -0.89 -3.92
N LYS A 219 -32.97 -0.28 -2.76
CA LYS A 219 -32.35 -0.63 -1.49
C LYS A 219 -32.98 -1.92 -0.98
N SER A 220 -32.20 -3.00 -0.92
CA SER A 220 -32.55 -4.15 -0.10
C SER A 220 -32.37 -3.80 1.38
N ASP A 221 -33.45 -3.91 2.14
CA ASP A 221 -33.48 -3.76 3.59
C ASP A 221 -32.51 -4.76 4.24
N GLY A 222 -31.36 -4.28 4.77
CA GLY A 222 -30.38 -5.09 5.49
C GLY A 222 -28.91 -5.04 5.02
N SER A 223 -28.60 -4.44 3.87
CA SER A 223 -27.19 -4.33 3.42
C SER A 223 -26.44 -3.21 4.14
N VAL A 224 -25.31 -3.52 4.80
CA VAL A 224 -24.44 -2.52 5.41
C VAL A 224 -23.93 -1.56 4.33
N TYR A 225 -24.05 -0.26 4.58
CA TYR A 225 -23.50 0.75 3.68
C TYR A 225 -22.76 1.85 4.42
N TRP A 226 -21.80 2.47 3.74
CA TRP A 226 -20.96 3.51 4.31
C TRP A 226 -21.50 4.90 3.95
N LEU A 227 -21.74 5.73 4.96
CA LEU A 227 -22.09 7.14 4.79
C LEU A 227 -20.85 8.01 4.99
N PRO A 228 -20.25 8.60 3.94
CA PRO A 228 -19.07 9.43 4.10
C PRO A 228 -19.35 10.64 4.99
N LEU A 229 -18.49 10.88 5.99
CA LEU A 229 -18.59 12.05 6.87
C LEU A 229 -18.24 13.35 6.14
N ARG A 230 -17.43 13.26 5.08
CA ARG A 230 -17.10 14.39 4.19
C ARG A 230 -17.12 13.95 2.73
N ARG A 231 -17.57 14.84 1.85
CA ARG A 231 -17.55 14.63 0.39
C ARG A 231 -16.14 14.61 -0.18
N LYS A 232 -15.28 15.50 0.30
CA LYS A 232 -13.87 15.60 -0.13
C LYS A 232 -12.97 14.86 0.87
N VAL A 233 -11.97 14.17 0.34
CA VAL A 233 -10.90 13.56 1.13
C VAL A 233 -10.13 14.65 1.86
N ILE A 234 -9.73 14.39 3.11
CA ILE A 234 -8.90 15.31 3.88
C ILE A 234 -7.44 15.03 3.53
N THR A 235 -6.67 16.08 3.28
CA THR A 235 -5.23 16.03 2.99
C THR A 235 -4.52 17.01 3.91
N PRO A 236 -3.24 16.76 4.26
CA PRO A 236 -2.48 17.65 5.12
C PRO A 236 -2.34 19.04 4.49
N GLU A 237 -2.31 20.06 5.33
CA GLU A 237 -2.02 21.43 4.97
C GLU A 237 -0.51 21.65 4.74
N LYS A 238 -0.12 22.82 4.23
CA LYS A 238 1.29 23.09 3.93
C LYS A 238 2.18 23.05 5.17
N ASP A 239 1.66 23.50 6.31
CA ASP A 239 2.43 23.55 7.55
C ASP A 239 2.55 22.15 8.19
N ASP A 240 1.50 21.32 8.14
CA ASP A 240 1.57 19.90 8.51
C ASP A 240 2.70 19.18 7.76
N VAL A 241 2.87 19.47 6.47
CA VAL A 241 3.91 18.82 5.65
C VAL A 241 5.31 19.38 5.91
N LYS A 242 5.44 20.63 6.36
CA LYS A 242 6.74 21.16 6.81
C LYS A 242 7.18 20.47 8.09
N GLU A 243 6.27 20.32 9.04
CA GLU A 243 6.53 19.65 10.32
C GLU A 243 6.77 18.16 10.14
N ASN A 244 5.94 17.48 9.33
CA ASN A 244 6.06 16.07 9.03
C ASN A 244 6.04 15.81 7.50
N PRO A 245 7.21 15.83 6.83
CA PRO A 245 7.32 15.56 5.40
C PRO A 245 6.81 14.19 4.95
N ARG A 246 6.69 13.21 5.87
CA ARG A 246 6.17 11.86 5.57
C ARG A 246 4.67 11.87 5.32
N GLY A 247 3.95 12.73 6.04
CA GLY A 247 2.51 12.92 5.90
C GLY A 247 2.08 13.49 4.56
N ARG A 248 3.00 14.02 3.75
CA ARG A 248 2.75 14.76 2.49
C ARG A 248 1.72 14.16 1.52
N SER A 249 1.64 12.83 1.46
CA SER A 249 0.77 12.10 0.53
C SER A 249 -0.41 11.44 1.23
N SER A 250 -0.52 11.65 2.55
CA SER A 250 -1.59 11.12 3.36
C SER A 250 -2.94 11.65 2.91
N LYS A 251 -3.93 10.78 3.00
CA LYS A 251 -5.32 11.05 2.69
C LYS A 251 -6.17 10.37 3.73
N LEU A 252 -6.98 11.16 4.42
CA LEU A 252 -7.93 10.67 5.41
C LEU A 252 -9.33 10.59 4.81
N ARG A 253 -9.93 9.40 4.91
CA ARG A 253 -11.34 9.14 4.61
C ARG A 253 -12.03 8.70 5.89
N ALA A 254 -13.22 9.26 6.13
CA ALA A 254 -14.03 8.89 7.28
C ALA A 254 -15.48 8.64 6.86
N ALA A 255 -16.08 7.59 7.40
CA ALA A 255 -17.45 7.18 7.11
C ALA A 255 -18.16 6.61 8.35
N LEU A 256 -19.49 6.69 8.36
CA LEU A 256 -20.34 6.01 9.32
C LEU A 256 -20.81 4.68 8.74
N ARG A 257 -20.83 3.63 9.55
CA ARG A 257 -21.51 2.37 9.26
C ARG A 257 -23.01 2.57 9.40
N ARG A 258 -23.80 2.28 8.37
CA ARG A 258 -25.27 2.31 8.40
C ARG A 258 -25.85 0.95 8.06
#